data_AF-A0A023VVC6-F1
#
_entry.id   AF-A0A023VVC6-F1
#
_cell.length_a   1.000
_cell.length_b   1.000
_cell.length_c   1.000
_cell.angle_alpha   90.00
_cell.angle_beta   90.00
_cell.angle_gamma   90.00
#
_symmetry.space_group_name_H-M   'P 1'
#
loop_
_entity.id
_entity.type
_entity.pdbx_description
1 polymer ?
#
loop_
_entity_poly.entity_id
_entity_poly.type
_entity_poly.pdbx_seq_one_letter_code
_entity_poly.pdbx_strand_id
1 'polypeptide(L)'
;MIFIILFLFVFIFLFFIFLVKKKNMNMKNSFFESGFNSLGNINFSFSIHFFFVMIIFILFDLELFFFLFIFFNYINFLLLLFVLLFIIFTLFLEWKNIKLIWYL
;
A
#
# COMPACT_ATOMS: atom_id res chain seq x y z
N MET A 1 36.25 -33.18 -2.46
CA MET A 1 35.34 -32.60 -1.45
C MET A 1 34.11 -31.93 -2.08
N ILE A 2 34.26 -30.98 -3.01
CA ILE A 2 33.12 -30.27 -3.65
C ILE A 2 32.05 -31.23 -4.22
N PHE A 3 32.46 -32.27 -4.94
CA PHE A 3 31.51 -33.23 -5.54
C PHE A 3 30.69 -34.03 -4.51
N ILE A 4 31.28 -34.33 -3.36
CA ILE A 4 30.61 -35.07 -2.27
C ILE A 4 29.56 -34.17 -1.60
N ILE A 5 29.91 -32.89 -1.42
CA ILE A 5 29.00 -31.88 -0.86
C ILE A 5 27.81 -31.66 -1.82
N LEU A 6 28.06 -31.57 -3.13
CA LEU A 6 26.99 -31.46 -4.13
C LEU A 6 26.07 -32.68 -4.14
N PHE A 7 26.63 -33.88 -4.04
CA PHE A 7 25.84 -35.11 -4.03
C PHE A 7 24.95 -35.21 -2.78
N LEU A 8 25.50 -34.88 -1.61
CA LEU A 8 24.73 -34.79 -0.36
C LEU A 8 23.60 -33.77 -0.47
N PHE A 9 23.85 -32.61 -1.08
CA PHE A 9 22.83 -31.57 -1.23
C PHE A 9 21.67 -32.02 -2.14
N VAL A 10 21.99 -32.66 -3.27
CA VAL A 10 20.99 -33.23 -4.18
C VAL A 10 20.18 -34.33 -3.49
N PHE A 11 20.84 -35.20 -2.73
CA PHE A 11 20.17 -36.28 -2.02
C PHE A 11 19.19 -35.76 -0.95
N ILE A 12 19.62 -34.76 -0.17
CA ILE A 12 18.78 -34.10 0.84
C ILE A 12 17.58 -33.42 0.17
N PHE A 13 17.80 -32.73 -0.94
CA PHE A 13 16.72 -32.06 -1.68
C PHE A 13 15.67 -33.06 -2.21
N LEU A 14 16.11 -34.17 -2.79
CA LEU A 14 15.22 -35.23 -3.28
C LEU A 14 14.46 -35.91 -2.12
N PHE A 15 15.12 -36.11 -0.98
CA PHE A 15 14.47 -36.64 0.22
C PHE A 15 13.35 -35.73 0.73
N PHE A 16 13.58 -34.41 0.74
CA PHE A 16 12.55 -33.44 1.09
C PHE A 16 11.38 -33.43 0.09
N ILE A 17 11.64 -33.51 -1.21
CA ILE A 17 10.57 -33.60 -2.23
C ILE A 17 9.69 -34.84 -1.99
N PHE A 18 10.31 -35.99 -1.68
CA PHE A 18 9.58 -37.22 -1.40
C PHE A 18 8.68 -37.10 -0.16
N LEU A 19 9.12 -36.35 0.86
CA LEU A 19 8.33 -36.12 2.08
C LEU A 19 7.14 -35.17 1.87
N VAL A 20 7.17 -34.31 0.85
CA VAL A 20 6.06 -33.39 0.57
C VAL A 20 4.87 -34.17 0.01
N LYS A 21 3.87 -34.40 0.85
CA LYS A 21 2.56 -34.89 0.40
C LYS A 21 1.91 -33.85 -0.52
N LYS A 22 1.62 -34.21 -1.77
CA LYS A 22 0.73 -33.44 -2.65
C LYS A 22 -0.69 -33.47 -2.06
N LYS A 23 -1.00 -32.55 -1.14
CA LYS A 23 -2.38 -32.24 -0.75
C LYS A 23 -3.09 -31.56 -1.92
N ASN A 24 -4.40 -31.75 -2.05
CA ASN A 24 -5.25 -31.12 -3.07
C ASN A 24 -4.94 -29.62 -3.16
N MET A 25 -4.22 -29.23 -4.21
CA MET A 25 -3.79 -27.84 -4.46
C MET A 25 -5.01 -26.93 -4.67
N ASN A 26 -6.12 -27.49 -5.13
CA ASN A 26 -7.35 -26.74 -5.43
C ASN A 26 -7.88 -25.96 -4.21
N MET A 27 -7.83 -26.55 -3.00
CA MET A 27 -8.27 -25.88 -1.77
C MET A 27 -7.27 -24.83 -1.25
N LYS A 28 -6.00 -24.93 -1.64
CA LYS A 28 -4.98 -23.92 -1.31
C LYS A 28 -5.02 -22.73 -2.26
N ASN A 29 -5.44 -22.97 -3.50
CA ASN A 29 -5.46 -21.99 -4.56
C ASN A 29 -6.80 -21.23 -4.65
N SER A 30 -7.80 -21.61 -3.84
CA SER A 30 -9.08 -20.90 -3.71
C SER A 30 -8.99 -19.80 -2.65
N PHE A 31 -9.61 -18.65 -2.94
CA PHE A 31 -9.77 -17.57 -1.96
C PHE A 31 -10.61 -18.05 -0.77
N PHE A 32 -10.31 -17.53 0.43
CA PHE A 32 -11.06 -17.88 1.64
C PHE A 32 -12.36 -17.08 1.70
N GLU A 33 -13.50 -17.76 1.58
CA GLU A 33 -14.84 -17.15 1.66
C GLU A 33 -15.66 -17.71 2.84
N SER A 34 -15.06 -17.77 4.03
CA SER A 34 -15.76 -18.21 5.26
C SER A 34 -16.47 -19.58 5.15
N GLY A 35 -15.93 -20.49 4.33
CA GLY A 35 -16.48 -21.83 4.10
C GLY A 35 -17.49 -21.95 2.95
N PHE A 36 -17.76 -20.85 2.23
CA PHE A 36 -18.56 -20.85 1.01
C PHE A 36 -17.69 -21.01 -0.25
N ASN A 37 -18.31 -21.44 -1.36
CA ASN A 37 -17.68 -21.46 -2.67
C ASN A 37 -17.79 -20.10 -3.32
N SER A 38 -16.74 -19.69 -4.06
CA SER A 38 -16.68 -18.41 -4.76
C SER A 38 -17.87 -18.15 -5.65
N LEU A 39 -18.73 -17.22 -5.22
CA LEU A 39 -19.89 -16.74 -5.95
C LEU A 39 -19.46 -15.67 -6.96
N GLY A 40 -19.00 -16.11 -8.14
CA GLY A 40 -18.77 -15.24 -9.29
C GLY A 40 -17.45 -14.45 -9.27
N ASN A 41 -17.34 -13.47 -10.18
CA ASN A 41 -16.13 -12.65 -10.33
C ASN A 41 -16.06 -11.59 -9.23
N ILE A 42 -14.88 -11.45 -8.61
CA ILE A 42 -14.57 -10.52 -7.51
C ILE A 42 -14.38 -9.08 -8.04
N ASN A 43 -15.19 -8.66 -9.01
CA ASN A 43 -15.19 -7.29 -9.52
C ASN A 43 -16.10 -6.45 -8.62
N PHE A 44 -15.70 -6.29 -7.36
CA PHE A 44 -16.42 -5.43 -6.43
C PHE A 44 -16.12 -3.96 -6.75
N SER A 45 -17.18 -3.19 -6.94
CA SER A 45 -17.09 -1.74 -6.96
C SER A 45 -16.70 -1.26 -5.55
N PHE A 46 -15.47 -0.78 -5.42
CA PHE A 46 -14.98 -0.18 -4.18
C PHE A 46 -15.55 1.22 -4.01
N SER A 47 -15.65 1.71 -2.76
CA SER A 47 -16.23 3.02 -2.51
C SER A 47 -15.30 4.14 -2.99
N ILE A 48 -15.88 5.13 -3.66
CA ILE A 48 -15.18 6.32 -4.19
C ILE A 48 -14.56 7.16 -3.06
N HIS A 49 -14.97 6.94 -1.82
CA HIS A 49 -14.46 7.65 -0.66
C HIS A 49 -12.94 7.47 -0.50
N PHE A 50 -12.44 6.24 -0.67
CA PHE A 50 -11.00 5.96 -0.57
C PHE A 50 -10.19 6.62 -1.68
N PHE A 51 -10.79 6.83 -2.85
CA PHE A 51 -10.14 7.54 -3.95
C PHE A 51 -9.92 9.02 -3.61
N PHE A 52 -10.89 9.68 -2.95
CA PHE A 52 -10.71 11.07 -2.51
C PHE A 52 -9.65 11.21 -1.42
N VAL A 53 -9.57 10.27 -0.48
CA VAL A 53 -8.51 10.25 0.53
C VAL A 53 -7.14 10.17 -0.13
N MET A 54 -6.99 9.31 -1.15
CA MET A 54 -5.73 9.17 -1.89
C MET A 54 -5.35 10.47 -2.63
N ILE A 55 -6.29 11.14 -3.28
CA ILE A 55 -6.01 12.42 -3.97
C ILE A 55 -5.58 13.49 -2.98
N ILE A 56 -6.29 13.63 -1.87
CA ILE A 56 -5.96 14.62 -0.82
C ILE A 56 -4.55 14.35 -0.28
N PHE A 57 -4.22 13.09 -0.01
CA PHE A 57 -2.88 12.71 0.46
C PHE A 57 -1.78 13.10 -0.54
N ILE A 58 -1.97 12.84 -1.84
CA ILE A 58 -1.00 13.20 -2.88
C ILE A 58 -0.82 14.72 -2.99
N LEU A 59 -1.92 15.48 -2.91
CA LEU A 59 -1.86 16.94 -2.95
C LEU A 59 -1.09 17.51 -1.76
N PHE A 60 -1.37 17.02 -0.55
CA PHE A 60 -0.69 17.45 0.66
C PHE A 60 0.81 17.13 0.65
N ASP A 61 1.21 15.96 0.12
CA ASP A 61 2.62 15.57 0.01
C ASP A 61 3.39 16.48 -0.96
N LEU A 62 2.75 16.93 -2.04
CA LEU A 62 3.31 17.93 -2.95
C LEU A 62 3.47 19.31 -2.29
N GLU A 63 2.49 19.75 -1.49
CA GLU A 63 2.58 21.01 -0.75
C GLU A 63 3.73 21.00 0.27
N LEU A 64 3.92 19.89 0.98
CA LEU A 64 5.05 19.72 1.89
C LEU A 64 6.39 19.71 1.17
N PHE A 65 6.47 19.08 -0.01
CA PHE A 65 7.68 19.13 -0.82
C PHE A 65 8.07 20.57 -1.19
N PHE A 66 7.10 21.39 -1.62
CA PHE A 66 7.35 22.80 -1.90
C PHE A 66 7.79 23.58 -0.65
N PHE A 67 7.16 23.33 0.50
CA PHE A 67 7.54 23.95 1.75
C PHE A 67 9.00 23.63 2.14
N LEU A 68 9.39 22.36 2.07
CA LEU A 68 10.76 21.91 2.34
C LEU A 68 11.77 22.55 1.39
N PHE A 69 11.47 22.60 0.09
CA PHE A 69 12.35 23.21 -0.90
C PHE A 69 12.63 24.69 -0.60
N ILE A 70 11.59 25.43 -0.21
CA ILE A 70 11.69 26.86 0.11
C ILE A 70 12.45 27.07 1.43
N PHE A 71 12.20 26.20 2.43
CA PHE A 71 12.86 26.25 3.73
C PHE A 71 14.37 26.05 3.61
N PHE A 72 14.83 25.06 2.84
CA PHE A 72 16.27 24.78 2.68
C PHE A 72 17.01 25.83 1.85
N ASN A 73 16.34 26.49 0.91
CA ASN A 73 16.95 27.52 0.07
C ASN A 73 17.02 28.90 0.74
N TYR A 74 16.63 29.04 2.02
CA TYR A 74 16.60 30.31 2.76
C TYR A 74 15.94 31.45 1.97
N ILE A 75 14.90 31.13 1.20
CA ILE A 75 14.17 32.14 0.43
C ILE A 75 13.47 33.08 1.41
N ASN A 76 13.27 34.33 0.97
CA ASN A 76 12.65 35.43 1.71
C ASN A 76 11.57 34.97 2.72
N PHE A 77 11.69 35.40 3.99
CA PHE A 77 10.81 34.97 5.08
C PHE A 77 9.31 35.21 4.80
N LEU A 78 8.99 36.26 4.03
CA LEU A 78 7.63 36.55 3.57
C LEU A 78 7.06 35.44 2.68
N LEU A 79 7.87 34.83 1.81
CA LEU A 79 7.43 33.73 0.94
C LEU A 79 7.14 32.48 1.77
N LEU A 80 7.99 32.17 2.77
CA LEU A 80 7.77 31.05 3.68
C LEU A 80 6.44 31.20 4.44
N LEU A 81 6.16 32.40 4.97
CA LEU A 81 4.89 32.72 5.62
C LEU A 81 3.69 32.56 4.68
N PHE A 82 3.82 33.01 3.43
CA PHE A 82 2.77 32.87 2.44
C PHE A 82 2.45 31.39 2.15
N VAL A 83 3.47 30.55 1.98
CA VAL A 83 3.29 29.11 1.75
C VAL A 83 2.69 28.42 2.97
N LEU A 84 3.10 28.78 4.19
CA LEU A 84 2.48 28.26 5.41
C LEU A 84 1.00 28.61 5.51
N LEU A 85 0.64 29.86 5.22
CA LEU A 85 -0.76 30.30 5.21
C LEU A 85 -1.56 29.57 4.14
N PHE A 86 -0.97 29.33 2.97
CA PHE A 86 -1.58 28.55 1.91
C PHE A 86 -1.91 27.12 2.37
N ILE A 87 -0.94 26.42 2.98
CA ILE A 87 -1.12 25.05 3.50
C ILE A 87 -2.20 24.98 4.59
N ILE A 88 -2.23 25.96 5.50
CA ILE A 88 -3.26 26.02 6.55
C ILE A 88 -4.65 26.24 5.94
N PHE A 89 -4.74 27.08 4.91
CA PHE A 89 -5.99 27.35 4.21
C PHE A 89 -6.51 26.13 3.44
N THR A 90 -5.64 25.41 2.72
CA THR A 90 -6.00 24.17 2.01
C THR A 90 -6.48 23.10 2.99
N LEU A 91 -5.76 22.88 4.10
CA LEU A 91 -6.19 21.96 5.17
C LEU A 91 -7.56 22.34 5.77
N PHE A 92 -7.80 23.64 5.99
CA PHE A 92 -9.10 24.09 6.50
C PHE A 92 -10.24 23.83 5.51
N LEU A 93 -10.01 24.05 4.22
CA LEU A 93 -10.97 23.73 3.16
C LEU A 93 -11.27 22.23 3.09
N GLU A 94 -10.24 21.39 3.18
CA GLU A 94 -10.39 19.93 3.18
C GLU A 94 -11.22 19.47 4.37
N TRP A 95 -10.94 20.01 5.56
CA TRP A 95 -11.67 19.66 6.77
C TRP A 95 -13.14 20.06 6.68
N LYS A 96 -13.44 21.27 6.22
CA LYS A 96 -14.83 21.75 6.06
C LYS A 96 -15.60 20.91 5.03
N ASN A 97 -14.93 20.44 3.98
CA ASN A 97 -15.58 19.70 2.90
C ASN A 97 -15.91 18.24 3.22
N ILE A 98 -15.59 17.75 4.43
CA ILE A 98 -16.06 16.47 5.01
C ILE A 98 -16.14 15.36 3.95
N LYS A 99 -15.01 15.12 3.27
CA LYS A 99 -14.77 13.91 2.46
C LYS A 99 -14.00 12.85 3.24
N LEU A 100 -13.90 13.03 4.57
CA LEU A 100 -13.05 12.27 5.47
C LEU A 100 -13.81 11.68 6.67
N ILE A 101 -15.12 11.90 6.79
CA ILE A 101 -15.93 11.26 7.83
C ILE A 101 -16.43 9.91 7.33
N TRP A 102 -16.02 8.90 8.07
CA TRP A 102 -16.42 7.52 7.85
C TRP A 102 -17.76 7.34 8.55
N TYR A 103 -18.84 7.31 7.78
CA TYR A 103 -20.04 6.63 8.25
C TYR A 103 -19.79 5.14 8.05
N LEU A 104 -19.73 4.44 9.18
CA LEU A 104 -19.69 2.98 9.27
C LEU A 104 -20.93 2.36 8.61
#